data_AF-A0A1E3PDD2-F1
#
_entry.id   AF-A0A1E3PDD2-F1
#
_cell.length_a   1.000
_cell.length_b   1.000
_cell.length_c   1.000
_cell.angle_alpha   90.00
_cell.angle_beta   90.00
_cell.angle_gamma   90.00
#
_symmetry.space_group_name_H-M   'P 1'
#
loop_
_entity.id
_entity.type
_entity.pdbx_description
1 polymer ?
#
loop_
_entity_poly.entity_id
_entity_poly.type
_entity_poly.pdbx_seq_one_letter_code
_entity_poly.pdbx_strand_id
1 'polypeptide(L)'
;MFGRLPLTRGKKAVTIQIYFSRLIGKQCSIPHSYFRSQDFEHWSPKHPFQDKNCLFSHEVIYNRKIPEKDCYMGNLDLSVFKYAHNFACTRQDYECDFNYFRAGDGSCQLVNGLSPSDNSLICSEKPGTIEYWVSIGYRGVPLST
;
A
#
# COMPACT_ATOMS: atom_id res chain seq x y z
N MET A 1 -8.12 -15.20 -23.31
CA MET A 1 -8.50 -16.36 -22.48
C MET A 1 -7.92 -17.61 -23.13
N PHE A 2 -7.25 -18.48 -22.37
CA PHE A 2 -6.68 -19.72 -22.89
C PHE A 2 -7.52 -20.92 -22.43
N GLY A 3 -7.84 -21.81 -23.35
CA GLY A 3 -8.71 -22.95 -23.06
C GLY A 3 -8.24 -24.23 -23.75
N ARG A 4 -8.64 -25.37 -23.17
CA ARG A 4 -8.56 -26.68 -23.81
C ARG A 4 -9.97 -27.13 -24.13
N LEU A 5 -10.22 -27.46 -25.38
CA LEU A 5 -11.48 -28.06 -25.78
C LEU A 5 -11.50 -29.54 -25.34
N PRO A 6 -12.60 -30.03 -24.76
CA PRO A 6 -12.78 -31.46 -24.58
C PRO A 6 -12.89 -32.09 -25.97
N LEU A 7 -11.87 -32.85 -26.36
CA LEU A 7 -11.84 -33.57 -27.64
C LEU A 7 -11.64 -35.05 -27.38
N THR A 8 -12.31 -35.86 -28.20
CA THR A 8 -12.28 -37.33 -28.15
C THR A 8 -10.92 -37.93 -28.54
N ARG A 9 -10.01 -37.17 -29.17
CA ARG A 9 -8.60 -37.55 -29.41
C ARG A 9 -7.67 -36.33 -29.54
N GLY A 10 -6.57 -36.34 -28.76
CA GLY A 10 -5.46 -35.38 -28.83
C GLY A 10 -5.64 -34.11 -27.99
N LYS A 11 -4.54 -33.43 -27.64
CA LYS A 11 -4.54 -32.14 -26.93
C LYS A 11 -4.45 -30.99 -27.93
N LYS A 12 -5.58 -30.34 -28.26
CA LYS A 12 -5.58 -29.08 -29.02
C LYS A 12 -5.78 -27.90 -28.06
N ALA A 13 -4.91 -26.90 -28.16
CA ALA A 13 -5.05 -25.64 -27.43
C ALA A 13 -5.80 -24.62 -28.29
N VAL A 14 -6.66 -23.82 -27.67
CA VAL A 14 -7.36 -22.70 -28.32
C VAL A 14 -7.05 -21.42 -27.57
N THR A 15 -6.76 -20.38 -28.34
CA THR A 15 -6.59 -19.02 -27.85
C THR A 15 -7.75 -18.18 -28.34
N ILE A 16 -8.45 -17.52 -27.42
CA ILE A 16 -9.52 -16.57 -27.75
C ILE A 16 -9.03 -15.19 -27.33
N GLN A 17 -8.97 -14.29 -28.30
CA GLN A 17 -8.66 -12.88 -28.10
C GLN A 17 -9.96 -12.09 -28.08
N ILE A 18 -10.18 -11.36 -26.98
CA ILE A 18 -11.34 -10.50 -26.80
C ILE A 18 -10.82 -9.07 -26.71
N TYR A 19 -11.35 -8.19 -27.55
CA TYR A 19 -10.98 -6.78 -27.60
C TYR A 19 -12.14 -5.94 -27.05
N PHE A 20 -11.87 -5.18 -25.99
CA PHE A 20 -12.86 -4.30 -25.35
C PHE A 20 -12.88 -2.88 -25.92
N SER A 21 -12.05 -2.58 -26.92
CA SER A 21 -11.89 -1.22 -27.50
C SER A 21 -13.16 -0.65 -28.15
N ARG A 22 -14.15 -1.50 -28.47
CA ARG A 22 -15.45 -1.07 -29.02
C ARG A 22 -16.58 -1.04 -27.99
N LEU A 23 -16.34 -1.52 -26.77
CA LEU A 23 -17.33 -1.57 -25.70
C LEU A 23 -17.27 -0.35 -24.78
N ILE A 24 -16.10 0.27 -24.69
CA ILE A 24 -15.82 1.41 -23.80
C ILE A 24 -15.52 2.59 -24.71
N GLY A 25 -16.14 3.74 -24.44
CA GLY A 25 -16.08 4.93 -25.30
C GLY A 25 -14.71 5.59 -25.43
N LYS A 26 -14.67 6.92 -25.31
CA LYS A 26 -13.43 7.72 -25.43
C LYS A 26 -12.45 7.49 -24.26
N GLN A 27 -11.22 7.96 -24.41
CA GLN A 27 -10.28 8.02 -23.28
C GLN A 27 -10.77 9.04 -22.23
N CYS A 28 -10.65 8.70 -20.94
CA CYS A 28 -10.99 9.63 -19.86
C CYS A 28 -10.06 10.84 -19.89
N SER A 29 -10.58 12.02 -19.53
CA SER A 29 -9.78 13.23 -19.36
C SER A 29 -8.93 13.10 -18.09
N ILE A 30 -7.68 12.67 -18.26
CA ILE A 30 -6.72 12.52 -17.16
C ILE A 30 -6.35 13.92 -16.68
N PRO A 31 -6.58 14.26 -15.40
CA PRO A 31 -6.17 15.57 -14.91
C PRO A 31 -4.65 15.61 -14.82
N HIS A 32 -4.03 16.61 -15.46
CA HIS A 32 -2.58 16.89 -15.36
C HIS A 32 -2.15 17.40 -13.96
N SER A 33 -3.09 17.51 -13.03
CA SER A 33 -2.90 18.04 -11.69
C SER A 33 -3.97 17.45 -10.76
N TYR A 34 -3.91 17.76 -9.45
CA TYR A 34 -4.94 17.33 -8.50
C TYR A 34 -6.33 17.96 -8.76
N PHE A 35 -6.47 18.90 -9.69
CA PHE A 35 -7.75 19.54 -9.98
C PHE A 35 -8.76 18.54 -10.58
N ARG A 36 -10.01 18.70 -10.15
CA ARG A 36 -11.13 17.80 -10.47
C ARG A 36 -11.33 17.72 -11.99
N SER A 37 -11.26 16.52 -12.54
CA SER A 37 -11.70 16.21 -13.90
C SER A 37 -13.17 15.79 -13.88
N GLN A 38 -13.90 15.97 -15.00
CA GLN A 38 -15.29 15.53 -15.11
C GLN A 38 -15.44 14.00 -15.06
N ASP A 39 -14.34 13.25 -15.25
CA ASP A 39 -14.32 11.79 -15.29
C ASP A 39 -13.83 11.15 -13.98
N PHE A 40 -13.35 11.95 -13.03
CA PHE A 40 -12.72 11.49 -11.79
C PHE A 40 -13.29 12.21 -10.56
N GLU A 41 -13.38 11.47 -9.46
CA GLU A 41 -13.70 11.98 -8.14
C GLU A 41 -12.46 11.90 -7.22
N HIS A 42 -12.42 12.78 -6.22
CA HIS A 42 -11.43 12.67 -5.15
C HIS A 42 -11.84 11.56 -4.20
N TRP A 43 -10.91 10.64 -3.95
CA TRP A 43 -11.13 9.51 -3.07
C TRP A 43 -9.92 9.34 -2.14
N SER A 44 -10.16 9.27 -0.84
CA SER A 44 -9.16 8.88 0.14
C SER A 44 -9.49 7.50 0.72
N PRO A 45 -8.48 6.63 0.93
CA PRO A 45 -8.67 5.38 1.66
C PRO A 45 -9.05 5.69 3.10
N LYS A 46 -10.01 4.94 3.63
CA LYS A 46 -10.51 5.10 5.00
C LYS A 46 -10.68 3.74 5.65
N HIS A 47 -10.27 3.64 6.91
CA HIS A 47 -10.53 2.45 7.70
C HIS A 47 -11.95 2.52 8.29
N PRO A 48 -12.82 1.50 8.12
CA PRO A 48 -14.23 1.56 8.52
C PRO A 48 -14.46 1.83 10.01
N PHE A 49 -13.47 1.47 10.84
CA PHE A 49 -13.53 1.59 12.29
C PHE A 49 -12.70 2.76 12.87
N GLN A 50 -12.19 3.65 12.02
CA GLN A 50 -11.47 4.85 12.48
C GLN A 50 -12.23 6.11 12.05
N ASP A 51 -12.36 7.05 12.98
CA ASP A 51 -13.05 8.32 12.73
C ASP A 51 -12.27 9.26 11.81
N LYS A 52 -10.94 9.12 11.77
CA LYS A 52 -10.03 9.93 10.97
C LYS A 52 -9.46 9.12 9.82
N ASN A 53 -9.21 9.77 8.69
CA ASN A 53 -8.57 9.15 7.51
C ASN A 53 -7.04 9.12 7.67
N CYS A 54 -6.57 8.74 8.86
CA CYS A 54 -5.14 8.67 9.18
C CYS A 54 -4.67 7.24 8.95
N LEU A 55 -4.06 6.99 7.80
CA LEU A 55 -3.46 5.69 7.48
C LEU A 55 -1.95 5.90 7.32
N PHE A 56 -1.14 5.20 8.10
CA PHE A 56 0.31 5.41 8.16
C PHE A 56 0.70 6.87 8.51
N SER A 57 0.09 7.44 9.55
CA SER A 57 0.34 8.83 9.97
C SER A 57 0.06 9.93 8.93
N HIS A 58 -0.62 9.64 7.82
CA HIS A 58 -1.00 10.66 6.83
C HIS A 58 -2.34 10.35 6.14
N GLU A 59 -2.93 11.37 5.52
CA GLU A 59 -4.07 11.24 4.60
C GLU A 59 -3.58 11.44 3.17
N VAL A 60 -3.82 10.44 2.31
CA VAL A 60 -3.58 10.55 0.86
C VAL A 60 -4.91 10.69 0.14
N ILE A 61 -4.95 11.56 -0.88
CA ILE A 61 -6.09 11.68 -1.78
C ILE A 61 -5.65 11.27 -3.20
N TYR A 62 -6.46 10.39 -3.79
CA TYR A 62 -6.33 9.90 -5.15
C TYR A 62 -7.47 10.43 -6.04
N ASN A 63 -7.24 10.41 -7.34
CA ASN A 63 -8.28 10.60 -8.34
C ASN A 63 -8.81 9.23 -8.78
N ARG A 64 -10.06 8.91 -8.43
CA ARG A 64 -10.72 7.65 -8.79
C ARG A 64 -11.70 7.88 -9.94
N LYS A 65 -11.70 7.00 -10.94
CA LYS A 65 -12.68 7.09 -12.05
C LYS A 65 -14.10 6.97 -11.50
N ILE A 66 -14.98 7.88 -11.89
CA ILE A 66 -16.41 7.83 -11.56
C ILE A 66 -17.04 6.63 -12.31
N PRO A 67 -17.70 5.68 -11.63
CA PRO A 67 -18.23 4.47 -12.26
C PRO A 67 -19.19 4.73 -13.42
N GLU A 68 -20.00 5.79 -13.32
CA GLU A 68 -21.02 6.17 -14.32
C GLU A 68 -20.42 6.76 -15.61
N LYS A 69 -19.12 7.04 -15.64
CA LYS A 69 -18.46 7.64 -16.80
C LYS A 69 -18.04 6.57 -17.80
N ASP A 70 -18.62 6.65 -19.00
CA ASP A 70 -18.27 5.79 -20.13
C ASP A 70 -16.99 6.27 -20.84
N CYS A 71 -15.86 5.96 -20.20
CA CYS A 71 -14.52 6.20 -20.73
C CYS A 71 -13.53 5.14 -20.22
N TYR A 72 -12.42 4.95 -20.92
CA TYR A 72 -11.32 4.07 -20.49
C TYR A 72 -10.12 4.87 -19.95
N MET A 73 -9.41 4.34 -18.95
CA MET A 73 -8.33 5.09 -18.27
C MET A 73 -7.12 5.41 -19.17
N GLY A 74 -6.87 4.61 -20.20
CA GLY A 74 -5.71 4.76 -21.08
C GLY A 74 -4.38 4.56 -20.33
N ASN A 75 -3.32 5.22 -20.79
CA ASN A 75 -2.03 5.25 -20.07
C ASN A 75 -2.10 6.29 -18.96
N LEU A 76 -2.39 5.83 -17.74
CA LEU A 76 -2.44 6.66 -16.54
C LEU A 76 -1.11 6.55 -15.78
N ASP A 77 -0.59 7.69 -15.33
CA ASP A 77 0.47 7.72 -14.34
C ASP A 77 -0.15 7.49 -12.94
N LEU A 78 0.15 6.34 -12.34
CA LEU A 78 -0.36 5.96 -11.02
C LEU A 78 0.32 6.72 -9.87
N SER A 79 1.37 7.51 -10.15
CA SER A 79 2.07 8.32 -9.15
C SER A 79 1.35 9.63 -8.80
N VAL A 80 0.24 9.95 -9.48
CA VAL A 80 -0.52 11.19 -9.27
C VAL A 80 -1.45 11.04 -8.06
N PHE A 81 -0.91 11.28 -6.88
CA PHE A 81 -1.65 11.40 -5.63
C PHE A 81 -1.18 12.62 -4.84
N LYS A 82 -1.96 13.03 -3.84
CA LYS A 82 -1.65 14.18 -2.99
C LYS A 82 -1.64 13.77 -1.53
N TYR A 83 -0.56 14.08 -0.82
CA TYR A 83 -0.56 14.11 0.64
C TYR A 83 -1.39 15.31 1.10
N ALA A 84 -2.52 15.04 1.74
CA ALA A 84 -3.45 16.06 2.20
C ALA A 84 -3.08 16.60 3.58
N HIS A 85 -2.71 15.71 4.50
CA HIS A 85 -2.41 16.05 5.87
C HIS A 85 -1.50 15.01 6.52
N ASN A 86 -0.54 15.45 7.34
CA ASN A 86 0.24 14.58 8.20
C ASN A 86 -0.30 14.68 9.62
N PHE A 87 -0.57 13.54 10.24
CA PHE A 87 -1.08 13.47 11.61
C PHE A 87 0.07 13.22 12.59
N ALA A 88 -0.15 13.56 13.86
CA ALA A 88 0.78 13.19 14.91
C ALA A 88 0.77 11.66 15.10
N CYS A 89 1.97 11.08 15.24
CA CYS A 89 2.13 9.65 15.43
C CYS A 89 1.42 9.19 16.72
N THR A 90 0.76 8.04 16.62
CA THR A 90 0.06 7.38 17.72
C THR A 90 0.67 6.02 18.01
N ARG A 91 0.21 5.33 19.05
CA ARG A 91 0.65 3.97 19.38
C ARG A 91 0.46 2.97 18.22
N GLN A 92 -0.52 3.22 17.34
CA GLN A 92 -0.85 2.35 16.20
C GLN A 92 0.17 2.46 15.05
N ASP A 93 0.93 3.56 15.00
CA ASP A 93 1.96 3.80 13.98
C ASP A 93 3.29 3.10 14.30
N TYR A 94 3.35 2.36 15.42
CA TYR A 94 4.50 1.58 15.86
C TYR A 94 4.13 0.11 16.04
N GLU A 95 5.00 -0.77 15.56
CA GLU A 95 4.96 -2.20 15.84
C GLU A 95 6.02 -2.59 16.87
N CYS A 96 5.88 -3.78 17.45
CA CYS A 96 6.90 -4.30 18.37
C CYS A 96 8.12 -4.71 17.57
N ASP A 97 9.29 -4.38 18.10
CA ASP A 97 10.56 -4.70 17.47
C ASP A 97 10.92 -6.18 17.67
N PHE A 98 12.04 -6.60 17.07
CA PHE A 98 12.52 -7.98 17.11
C PHE A 98 12.65 -8.52 18.54
N ASN A 99 12.06 -9.71 18.79
CA ASN A 99 11.91 -10.36 20.10
C ASN A 99 10.99 -9.68 21.11
N TYR A 100 10.27 -8.63 20.72
CA TYR A 100 9.22 -8.02 21.54
C TYR A 100 7.84 -8.44 21.02
N PHE A 101 6.90 -8.61 21.95
CA PHE A 101 5.50 -8.92 21.64
C PHE A 101 4.58 -7.90 22.28
N ARG A 102 3.38 -7.77 21.72
CA ARG A 102 2.35 -6.89 22.29
C ARG A 102 1.70 -7.57 23.49
N ALA A 103 1.98 -7.06 24.69
CA ALA A 103 1.37 -7.52 25.94
C ALA A 103 -0.10 -7.08 26.04
N GLY A 104 -0.82 -7.63 27.02
CA GLY A 104 -2.26 -7.38 27.21
C GLY A 104 -2.61 -5.92 27.55
N ASP A 105 -1.65 -5.16 28.09
CA ASP A 105 -1.75 -3.72 28.33
C ASP A 105 -1.46 -2.87 27.07
N GLY A 106 -1.11 -3.51 25.96
CA GLY A 106 -0.77 -2.86 24.68
C GLY A 106 0.69 -2.39 24.58
N SER A 107 1.51 -2.59 25.61
CA SER A 107 2.95 -2.32 25.57
C SER A 107 3.70 -3.41 24.77
N CYS A 108 4.87 -3.08 24.24
CA CYS A 108 5.79 -4.06 23.68
C CYS A 108 6.74 -4.55 24.79
N GLN A 109 6.69 -5.85 25.10
CA GLN A 109 7.51 -6.47 26.13
C GLN A 109 8.42 -7.54 25.53
N LEU A 110 9.60 -7.70 26.11
CA LEU A 110 10.55 -8.72 25.68
C LEU A 110 9.94 -10.11 25.94
N VAL A 111 9.97 -10.98 24.94
CA VAL A 111 9.51 -12.37 25.10
C VAL A 111 10.38 -13.08 26.14
N ASN A 112 9.74 -13.75 27.10
CA ASN A 112 10.43 -14.49 28.15
C ASN A 112 11.43 -15.49 27.57
N GLY A 113 12.68 -15.42 28.02
CA GLY A 113 13.76 -16.31 27.58
C GLY A 113 14.48 -15.87 26.30
N LEU A 114 14.06 -14.78 25.65
CA LEU A 114 14.79 -14.15 24.56
C LEU A 114 15.56 -12.92 25.05
N SER A 115 16.57 -12.52 24.29
CA SER A 115 17.30 -11.25 24.48
C SER A 115 16.89 -10.25 23.40
N PRO A 116 17.07 -8.94 23.63
CA PRO A 116 16.98 -7.93 22.57
C PRO A 116 17.95 -8.24 21.42
N SER A 117 17.76 -7.60 20.26
CA SER A 117 18.67 -7.74 19.12
C SER A 117 20.11 -7.39 19.51
N ASP A 118 21.05 -8.22 19.06
CA ASP A 118 22.47 -7.91 19.20
C ASP A 118 22.85 -6.84 18.16
N ASN A 119 22.87 -5.59 18.61
CA ASN A 119 23.16 -4.46 17.76
C ASN A 119 24.65 -4.34 17.41
N SER A 120 25.54 -5.15 18.01
CA SER A 120 26.96 -5.20 17.62
C SER A 120 27.16 -5.70 16.19
N LEU A 121 26.22 -6.50 15.67
CA LEU A 121 26.21 -6.95 14.28
C LEU A 121 26.13 -5.80 13.28
N ILE A 122 25.51 -4.67 13.66
CA ILE A 122 25.43 -3.47 12.82
C ILE A 122 26.83 -2.94 12.50
N CYS A 123 27.73 -2.96 13.49
CA CYS A 123 29.12 -2.53 13.30
C CYS A 123 29.91 -3.46 12.39
N SER A 124 29.61 -4.77 12.40
CA SER A 124 30.25 -5.75 11.51
C SER A 124 29.69 -5.75 10.08
N GLU A 125 28.38 -5.55 9.92
CA GLU A 125 27.71 -5.61 8.61
C GLU A 125 27.79 -4.28 7.85
N LYS A 126 27.97 -3.15 8.55
CA LYS A 126 28.07 -1.81 7.98
C LYS A 126 29.42 -1.17 8.33
N PRO A 127 30.49 -1.46 7.56
CA PRO A 127 31.80 -0.85 7.80
C PRO A 127 31.72 0.67 7.70
N GLY A 128 32.20 1.36 8.74
CA GLY A 128 32.15 2.82 8.86
C GLY A 128 31.05 3.36 9.79
N THR A 129 30.19 2.50 10.34
CA THR A 129 29.23 2.89 11.39
C THR A 129 29.95 3.12 12.72
N ILE A 130 29.81 4.33 13.30
CA ILE A 130 30.41 4.73 14.58
C ILE A 130 29.43 4.66 15.77
N GLU A 131 28.13 4.66 15.50
CA GLU A 131 27.07 4.60 16.49
C GLU A 131 25.86 3.84 15.94
N TYR A 132 25.07 3.23 16.83
CA TYR A 132 23.83 2.56 16.49
C TYR A 132 22.76 2.83 17.54
N TRP A 133 21.50 2.69 17.14
CA TRP A 133 20.37 2.85 18.04
C TRP A 133 20.04 1.52 18.71
N VAL A 134 19.90 1.54 20.03
CA VAL A 134 19.41 0.38 20.79
C VAL A 134 17.89 0.37 20.75
N SER A 135 17.31 -0.76 20.37
CA SER A 135 15.86 -0.92 20.40
C SER A 135 15.31 -0.81 21.82
N ILE A 136 14.25 -0.01 21.96
CA ILE A 136 13.44 0.08 23.18
C ILE A 136 12.20 -0.84 23.12
N GLY A 137 12.16 -1.74 22.13
CA GLY A 137 11.06 -2.70 21.91
C GLY A 137 9.98 -2.24 20.94
N TYR A 138 10.11 -1.04 20.37
CA TYR A 138 9.18 -0.47 19.40
C TYR A 138 9.93 -0.04 18.14
N ARG A 139 9.29 -0.19 16.98
CA ARG A 139 9.77 0.38 15.71
C ARG A 139 8.61 0.98 14.92
N GLY A 140 8.89 2.03 14.14
CA GLY A 140 7.89 2.66 13.29
C GLY A 140 7.40 1.69 12.20
N VAL A 141 6.10 1.69 11.93
CA VAL A 141 5.53 0.94 10.82
C VAL A 141 6.06 1.52 9.50
N PRO A 142 6.55 0.69 8.56
CA PRO A 142 6.99 1.20 7.27
C PRO A 142 5.89 2.00 6.56
N LEU A 143 6.27 3.08 5.86
CA LEU A 143 5.40 4.07 5.20
C LEU A 143 4.75 5.11 6.12
N SER A 144 4.90 4.99 7.45
CA SER A 144 4.54 6.09 8.34
C SER A 144 5.51 7.26 8.19
N THR A 145 4.98 8.49 8.19
CA THR A 145 5.72 9.77 8.05
C THR A 145 5.63 10.62 9.29
#